data_AF-A0A1V5G3F3-F1
#
_entry.id   AF-A0A1V5G3F3-F1
#
_cell.length_a   1.000
_cell.length_b   1.000
_cell.length_c   1.000
_cell.angle_alpha   90.00
_cell.angle_beta   90.00
_cell.angle_gamma   90.00
#
_symmetry.space_group_name_H-M   'P 1'
#
loop_
_entity.id
_entity.type
_entity.pdbx_description
1 polymer ?
#
loop_
_entity_poly.entity_id
_entity_poly.type
_entity_poly.pdbx_seq_one_letter_code
_entity_poly.pdbx_strand_id
1 'polypeptide(L)'
;MADNTIVCYSSDHGDMIGSQGLKAKRWPYEESARVPLIMRYPGRIPAGRVIDDPISTVDLYPTLAALAGLEPPAEIDGLDFSPLIEGKSDAPPRDYAFLQMIYGYVPWPGWRGLRTKEYTYARTVDGPWMLYRTSEDPFQLKNLADDPGSKALVEEMEGRLAAIMRESGDSWDYEATTGDLKNWVPGGSKQKSQTLGTPWPGAAIDIKGNKAEPGAAKTRVARKKANAADSSAEDE
;
A
#
# COMPACT_ATOMS: atom_id res chain seq x y z
N MET A 1 8.86 24.95 29.93
CA MET A 1 8.64 23.66 29.24
C MET A 1 8.19 23.89 27.81
N ALA A 2 7.04 24.55 27.57
CA ALA A 2 6.48 24.75 26.24
C ALA A 2 7.39 25.46 25.20
N ASP A 3 8.35 26.28 25.63
CA ASP A 3 9.25 27.02 24.73
C ASP A 3 10.46 26.21 24.26
N ASN A 4 10.75 25.08 24.92
CA ASN A 4 11.86 24.18 24.58
C ASN A 4 11.36 22.74 24.50
N THR A 5 10.30 22.53 23.73
CA THR A 5 9.71 21.22 23.49
C THR A 5 9.27 21.15 22.04
N ILE A 6 9.71 20.12 21.33
CA ILE A 6 9.19 19.77 20.01
C ILE A 6 7.87 19.04 20.24
N VAL A 7 6.78 19.59 19.73
CA VAL A 7 5.48 18.90 19.68
C VAL A 7 5.29 18.42 18.26
N CYS A 8 5.07 17.11 18.10
CA CYS A 8 4.70 16.49 16.83
C CYS A 8 3.38 15.73 17.05
N TYR A 9 2.35 16.14 16.32
CA TYR A 9 1.04 15.48 16.32
C TYR A 9 0.83 14.81 14.96
N SER A 10 0.49 13.52 14.99
CA SER A 10 0.25 12.72 13.80
C SER A 10 -0.70 11.56 14.09
N SER A 11 -0.98 10.77 13.06
CA SER A 11 -1.71 9.50 13.13
C SER A 11 -0.92 8.42 12.39
N ASP A 12 -1.16 7.14 12.71
CA ASP A 12 -0.54 6.00 12.06
C ASP A 12 -1.18 5.69 10.69
N HIS A 13 -2.48 5.95 10.54
CA HIS A 13 -3.21 5.85 9.29
C HIS A 13 -4.55 6.59 9.36
N GLY A 14 -5.16 6.85 8.20
CA GLY A 14 -6.53 7.36 8.12
C GLY A 14 -7.61 6.27 8.14
N ASP A 15 -8.82 6.60 7.69
CA ASP A 15 -9.93 5.67 7.53
C ASP A 15 -10.76 6.09 6.30
N MET A 16 -11.18 5.12 5.50
CA MET A 16 -12.00 5.33 4.32
C MET A 16 -13.38 5.86 4.68
N ILE A 17 -13.98 5.46 5.82
CA ILE A 17 -15.33 5.88 6.25
C ILE A 17 -16.38 5.74 5.11
N GLY A 18 -16.21 4.76 4.22
CA GLY A 18 -17.09 4.52 3.08
C GLY A 18 -16.69 5.19 1.77
N SER A 19 -15.66 6.05 1.74
CA SER A 19 -15.08 6.59 0.50
C SER A 19 -14.69 5.48 -0.46
N GLN A 20 -14.96 5.69 -1.75
CA GLN A 20 -14.80 4.71 -2.83
C GLN A 20 -15.52 3.36 -2.57
N GLY A 21 -16.49 3.34 -1.66
CA GLY A 21 -17.17 2.13 -1.19
C GLY A 21 -16.24 1.18 -0.44
N LEU A 22 -15.23 1.70 0.24
CA LEU A 22 -14.23 0.94 1.00
C LEU A 22 -14.37 1.26 2.50
N LYS A 23 -13.92 0.32 3.35
CA LYS A 23 -13.95 0.47 4.81
C LYS A 23 -12.55 0.48 5.39
N ALA A 24 -12.47 1.02 6.61
CA ALA A 24 -11.29 1.01 7.45
C ALA A 24 -10.10 1.63 6.71
N LYS A 25 -8.94 1.03 6.83
CA LYS A 25 -7.68 1.49 6.24
C LYS A 25 -7.12 0.41 5.31
N ARG A 26 -5.90 0.65 4.80
CA ARG A 26 -5.06 -0.25 3.98
C ARG A 26 -5.15 0.01 2.48
N TRP A 27 -5.58 1.20 2.12
CA TRP A 27 -5.80 1.58 0.74
C TRP A 27 -4.87 2.72 0.36
N PRO A 28 -4.47 2.83 -0.91
CA PRO A 28 -3.60 3.90 -1.40
C PRO A 28 -4.33 5.25 -1.57
N TYR A 29 -5.58 5.37 -1.11
CA TYR A 29 -6.37 6.59 -1.16
C TYR A 29 -5.97 7.56 -0.04
N GLU A 30 -6.16 8.86 -0.28
CA GLU A 30 -5.82 9.94 0.66
C GLU A 30 -6.53 9.73 2.00
N GLU A 31 -7.78 9.28 2.02
CA GLU A 31 -8.53 9.02 3.26
C GLU A 31 -7.88 7.96 4.15
N SER A 32 -7.17 6.98 3.57
CA SER A 32 -6.45 5.95 4.32
C SER A 32 -4.98 6.29 4.56
N ALA A 33 -4.32 6.98 3.62
CA ALA A 33 -2.86 7.14 3.60
C ALA A 33 -2.39 8.51 4.09
N ARG A 34 -3.17 9.58 3.88
CA ARG A 34 -2.79 10.94 4.26
C ARG A 34 -3.27 11.23 5.68
N VAL A 35 -2.30 11.30 6.59
CA VAL A 35 -2.52 11.59 8.01
C VAL A 35 -2.18 13.06 8.32
N PRO A 36 -2.73 13.64 9.41
CA PRO A 36 -2.29 14.94 9.88
C PRO A 36 -0.81 14.87 10.28
N LEU A 37 -0.06 15.94 10.01
CA LEU A 37 1.27 16.16 10.56
C LEU A 37 1.41 17.61 10.99
N ILE A 38 1.35 17.86 12.30
CA ILE A 38 1.46 19.20 12.87
C ILE A 38 2.66 19.24 13.78
N MET A 39 3.61 20.13 13.50
CA MET A 39 4.80 20.32 14.31
C MET A 39 4.89 21.73 14.88
N ARG A 40 5.35 21.83 16.13
CA ARG A 40 5.65 23.09 16.81
C ARG A 40 6.99 22.97 17.51
N TYR A 41 7.90 23.89 17.19
CA TYR A 41 9.14 24.09 17.93
C TYR A 41 9.47 25.59 17.98
N PRO A 42 9.18 26.27 19.10
CA PRO A 42 9.36 27.72 19.21
C PRO A 42 10.80 28.16 18.90
N GLY A 43 10.94 29.24 18.12
CA GLY A 43 12.24 29.79 17.71
C GLY A 43 12.96 29.00 16.62
N ARG A 44 12.42 27.87 16.16
CA ARG A 44 13.02 27.01 15.14
C ARG A 44 12.11 26.75 13.94
N ILE A 45 10.85 26.38 14.20
CA ILE A 45 9.84 26.15 13.16
C ILE A 45 8.98 27.43 13.01
N PRO A 46 8.90 28.04 11.81
CA PRO A 46 8.04 29.20 11.56
C PRO A 46 6.56 28.86 11.79
N ALA A 47 5.86 29.69 12.58
CA ALA A 47 4.44 29.51 12.82
C ALA A 47 3.61 29.78 11.55
N GLY A 48 2.56 28.98 11.34
CA GLY A 48 1.64 29.13 10.20
C GLY A 48 2.19 28.67 8.85
N ARG A 49 3.41 28.12 8.80
CA ARG A 49 3.95 27.52 7.58
C ARG A 49 3.16 26.26 7.21
N VAL A 50 2.83 26.13 5.93
CA VAL A 50 2.19 24.95 5.34
C VAL A 50 3.18 24.36 4.33
N ILE A 51 3.37 23.04 4.40
CA ILE A 51 4.23 22.28 3.48
C ILE A 51 3.32 21.27 2.79
N ASP A 52 3.23 21.36 1.46
CA ASP A 52 2.41 20.47 0.65
C ASP A 52 3.21 19.29 0.06
N ASP A 53 4.53 19.28 0.27
CA ASP A 53 5.40 18.20 -0.17
C ASP A 53 5.13 16.92 0.64
N PRO A 54 5.16 15.74 -0.01
CA PRO A 54 4.96 14.48 0.70
C PRO A 54 6.04 14.23 1.77
N ILE A 55 5.60 13.97 3.00
CA ILE A 55 6.44 13.51 4.11
C ILE A 55 5.91 12.16 4.57
N SER A 56 6.75 11.14 4.63
CA SER A 56 6.38 9.79 5.07
C SER A 56 6.58 9.63 6.58
N THR A 57 5.87 8.71 7.20
CA THR A 57 6.00 8.44 8.65
C THR A 57 7.40 7.98 9.05
N VAL A 58 8.12 7.30 8.15
CA VAL A 58 9.53 6.89 8.33
C VAL A 58 10.48 8.09 8.42
N ASP A 59 10.11 9.25 7.87
CA ASP A 59 10.91 10.48 7.89
C ASP A 59 10.85 11.19 9.24
N LEU A 60 9.86 10.86 10.09
CA LEU A 60 9.68 11.50 11.38
C LEU A 60 10.86 11.25 12.31
N TYR A 61 11.43 10.05 12.30
CA TYR A 61 12.57 9.72 13.15
C TYR A 61 13.82 10.57 12.84
N PRO A 62 14.39 10.55 11.61
CA PRO A 62 15.57 11.36 11.28
C PRO A 62 15.29 12.86 11.42
N THR A 63 14.09 13.31 11.06
CA THR A 63 13.70 14.73 11.19
C THR A 63 13.67 15.17 12.66
N LEU A 64 13.05 14.40 13.55
CA LEU A 64 12.98 14.75 14.98
C LEU A 64 14.35 14.65 15.64
N ALA A 65 15.18 13.68 15.24
CA ALA A 65 16.58 13.58 15.69
C ALA A 65 17.38 14.84 15.31
N ALA A 66 17.32 15.25 14.04
CA ALA A 66 18.01 16.45 13.56
C ALA A 66 17.52 17.73 14.26
N LEU A 67 16.21 17.89 14.46
CA LEU A 67 15.65 19.02 15.22
C LEU A 67 16.12 19.03 16.67
N ALA A 68 16.35 17.86 17.27
CA ALA A 68 16.92 17.71 18.61
C ALA A 68 18.45 17.87 18.66
N GLY A 69 19.13 18.07 17.52
CA GLY A 69 20.58 18.18 17.43
C GLY A 69 21.30 16.84 17.55
N LEU A 70 20.62 15.74 17.20
CA LEU A 70 21.15 14.38 17.20
C LEU A 70 21.37 13.92 15.75
N GLU A 71 22.39 13.08 15.55
CA GLU A 71 22.63 12.41 14.27
C GLU A 71 21.86 11.09 14.23
N PRO A 72 20.95 10.88 13.25
CA PRO A 72 20.32 9.58 13.06
C PRO A 72 21.33 8.55 12.51
N PRO A 73 21.14 7.25 12.78
CA PRO A 73 21.89 6.17 12.14
C PRO A 73 21.83 6.24 10.61
N ALA A 74 22.88 5.77 9.93
CA ALA A 74 22.94 5.76 8.46
C ALA A 74 21.99 4.73 7.81
N GLU A 75 21.61 3.68 8.55
CA GLU A 75 20.88 2.52 8.03
C GLU A 75 19.37 2.64 8.34
N ILE A 76 18.73 3.70 7.82
CA ILE A 76 17.29 3.94 7.95
C ILE A 76 16.69 4.36 6.61
N ASP A 77 15.40 4.06 6.42
CA ASP A 77 14.68 4.38 5.17
C ASP A 77 14.21 5.85 5.09
N GLY A 78 14.18 6.54 6.23
CA GLY A 78 13.71 7.91 6.36
C GLY A 78 14.77 8.94 5.97
N LEU A 79 14.30 10.11 5.52
CA LEU A 79 15.14 11.26 5.19
C LEU A 79 14.88 12.41 6.17
N ASP A 80 15.89 13.25 6.40
CA ASP A 80 15.74 14.44 7.24
C ASP A 80 15.04 15.58 6.48
N PHE A 81 13.83 15.93 6.92
CA PHE A 81 13.04 17.05 6.41
C PHE A 81 13.19 18.32 7.27
N SER A 82 14.04 18.31 8.32
CA SER A 82 14.22 19.45 9.21
C SER A 82 14.59 20.75 8.49
N PRO A 83 15.42 20.78 7.42
CA PRO A 83 15.69 22.03 6.69
C PRO A 83 14.46 22.61 6.01
N LEU A 84 13.57 21.76 5.47
CA LEU A 84 12.31 22.18 4.85
C LEU A 84 11.34 22.70 5.92
N ILE A 85 11.24 22.00 7.04
CA ILE A 85 10.34 22.32 8.16
C ILE A 85 10.75 23.61 8.87
N GLU A 86 12.05 23.86 9.05
CA GLU A 86 12.60 25.11 9.60
C GLU A 86 12.55 26.28 8.59
N GLY A 87 12.21 26.02 7.33
CA GLY A 87 12.20 27.04 6.27
C GLY A 87 13.60 27.48 5.83
N LYS A 88 14.60 26.62 6.00
CA LYS A 88 15.98 26.82 5.53
C LYS A 88 16.19 26.28 4.12
N SER A 89 15.25 25.49 3.61
CA SER A 89 15.18 25.00 2.24
C SER A 89 13.74 25.12 1.73
N ASP A 90 13.58 25.35 0.42
CA ASP A 90 12.31 25.27 -0.28
C ASP A 90 12.14 23.95 -1.06
N ALA A 91 13.20 23.14 -1.15
CA ALA A 91 13.16 21.83 -1.79
C ALA A 91 13.18 20.71 -0.74
N PRO A 92 12.27 19.71 -0.83
CA PRO A 92 12.34 18.53 0.01
C PRO A 92 13.48 17.59 -0.43
N PRO A 93 13.99 16.72 0.47
CA PRO A 93 14.99 15.73 0.10
C PRO A 93 14.46 14.65 -0.88
N ARG A 94 13.12 14.46 -0.94
CA ARG A 94 12.45 13.73 -2.03
C ARG A 94 11.08 14.31 -2.33
N ASP A 95 10.56 14.05 -3.52
CA ASP A 95 9.27 14.57 -4.01
C ASP A 95 8.10 13.57 -3.87
N TYR A 96 8.31 12.45 -3.18
CA TYR A 96 7.34 11.37 -3.07
C TYR A 96 7.23 10.77 -1.66
N ALA A 97 6.08 10.17 -1.37
CA ALA A 97 5.89 9.20 -0.31
C ALA A 97 5.72 7.80 -0.91
N PHE A 98 6.46 6.82 -0.40
CA PHE A 98 6.31 5.43 -0.82
C PHE A 98 5.19 4.78 -0.02
N LEU A 99 4.19 4.24 -0.72
CA LEU A 99 3.03 3.60 -0.11
C LEU A 99 3.11 2.10 -0.35
N GLN A 100 2.97 1.32 0.72
CA GLN A 100 2.96 -0.12 0.62
C GLN A 100 1.90 -0.75 1.51
N MET A 101 1.25 -1.76 0.96
CA MET A 101 0.55 -2.75 1.75
C MET A 101 1.14 -4.10 1.38
N ILE A 102 2.06 -4.53 2.22
CA ILE A 102 2.53 -5.91 2.21
C ILE A 102 1.41 -6.81 2.72
N TYR A 103 1.50 -8.08 2.34
CA TYR A 103 0.72 -9.21 2.81
C TYR A 103 0.02 -9.10 4.19
N GLY A 104 -1.12 -9.79 4.34
CA GLY A 104 -1.70 -10.11 5.64
C GLY A 104 -2.96 -9.33 6.01
N TYR A 105 -3.35 -8.33 5.22
CA TYR A 105 -4.57 -7.55 5.47
C TYR A 105 -5.31 -7.04 4.22
N VAL A 106 -4.90 -7.49 3.04
CA VAL A 106 -5.52 -7.27 1.73
C VAL A 106 -5.35 -8.56 0.91
N PRO A 107 -6.20 -8.86 -0.08
CA PRO A 107 -5.93 -9.91 -1.06
C PRO A 107 -4.49 -9.94 -1.51
N TRP A 108 -3.98 -11.17 -1.51
CA TRP A 108 -2.76 -11.55 -2.17
C TRP A 108 -2.78 -10.99 -3.60
N PRO A 109 -1.73 -10.25 -4.07
CA PRO A 109 -0.39 -10.11 -3.50
C PRO A 109 -0.06 -8.80 -2.78
N GLY A 110 -1.06 -8.06 -2.31
CA GLY A 110 -0.85 -6.70 -1.81
C GLY A 110 -0.57 -5.71 -2.94
N TRP A 111 -0.19 -4.49 -2.56
CA TRP A 111 0.01 -3.40 -3.51
C TRP A 111 1.20 -2.52 -3.11
N ARG A 112 1.72 -1.80 -4.11
CA ARG A 112 2.74 -0.76 -3.96
C ARG A 112 2.30 0.49 -4.71
N GLY A 113 2.71 1.64 -4.22
CA GLY A 113 2.36 2.91 -4.81
C GLY A 113 3.31 4.02 -4.41
N LEU A 114 3.17 5.15 -5.08
CA LEU A 114 3.86 6.37 -4.72
C LEU A 114 2.88 7.54 -4.77
N ARG A 115 3.05 8.49 -3.86
CA ARG A 115 2.31 9.74 -3.80
C ARG A 115 3.28 10.90 -3.96
N THR A 116 3.21 11.62 -5.07
CA THR A 116 3.94 12.88 -5.26
C THR A 116 3.12 14.07 -4.76
N LYS A 117 3.48 15.31 -5.08
CA LYS A 117 2.57 16.45 -4.89
C LYS A 117 1.37 16.42 -5.84
N GLU A 118 1.55 15.92 -7.06
CA GLU A 118 0.54 15.96 -8.12
C GLU A 118 -0.24 14.67 -8.30
N TYR A 119 0.38 13.51 -8.06
CA TYR A 119 -0.18 12.22 -8.43
C TYR A 119 -0.20 11.23 -7.27
N THR A 120 -1.24 10.39 -7.25
CA THR A 120 -1.25 9.13 -6.50
C THR A 120 -1.25 7.99 -7.51
N TYR A 121 -0.26 7.12 -7.44
CA TYR A 121 -0.16 5.93 -8.27
C TYR A 121 -0.07 4.67 -7.41
N ALA A 122 -0.77 3.59 -7.79
CA ALA A 122 -0.63 2.29 -7.17
C ALA A 122 -0.84 1.15 -8.17
N ARG A 123 -0.15 0.04 -7.93
CA ARG A 123 -0.22 -1.20 -8.70
C ARG A 123 -0.28 -2.43 -7.81
N THR A 124 -0.71 -3.54 -8.41
CA THR A 124 -0.58 -4.89 -7.85
C THR A 124 0.49 -5.67 -8.63
N VAL A 125 0.74 -6.93 -8.29
CA VAL A 125 1.64 -7.76 -9.12
C VAL A 125 1.13 -7.89 -10.55
N ASP A 126 -0.19 -7.85 -10.76
CA ASP A 126 -0.84 -8.08 -12.05
C ASP A 126 -0.70 -6.88 -13.00
N GLY A 127 -0.39 -5.70 -12.46
CA GLY A 127 -0.21 -4.48 -13.22
C GLY A 127 -0.74 -3.23 -12.53
N PRO A 128 -0.76 -2.09 -13.26
CA PRO A 128 -1.34 -0.84 -12.79
C PRO A 128 -2.76 -1.04 -12.26
N TRP A 129 -3.06 -0.39 -11.14
CA TRP A 129 -4.40 -0.41 -10.57
C TRP A 129 -5.02 0.98 -10.61
N MET A 130 -4.30 1.98 -10.11
CA MET A 130 -4.84 3.34 -10.07
C MET A 130 -3.79 4.41 -10.30
N LEU A 131 -4.21 5.44 -11.01
CA LEU A 131 -3.48 6.67 -11.21
C LEU A 131 -4.48 7.83 -11.08
N TYR A 132 -4.23 8.73 -10.14
CA TYR A 132 -5.03 9.95 -9.99
C TYR A 132 -4.11 11.17 -10.05
N ARG A 133 -4.59 12.23 -10.68
CA ARG A 133 -4.00 13.56 -10.55
C ARG A 133 -4.59 14.24 -9.32
N THR A 134 -4.10 13.86 -8.16
CA THR A 134 -4.64 14.25 -6.84
C THR A 134 -4.62 15.76 -6.59
N SER A 135 -3.76 16.52 -7.27
CA SER A 135 -3.80 17.99 -7.20
C SER A 135 -5.05 18.61 -7.83
N GLU A 136 -5.64 17.96 -8.82
CA GLU A 136 -6.84 18.42 -9.54
C GLU A 136 -8.10 17.62 -9.14
N ASP A 137 -7.92 16.38 -8.71
CA ASP A 137 -8.95 15.44 -8.26
C ASP A 137 -8.65 14.96 -6.83
N PRO A 138 -8.89 15.82 -5.82
CA PRO A 138 -8.55 15.51 -4.43
C PRO A 138 -9.39 14.37 -3.82
N PHE A 139 -10.51 14.03 -4.45
CA PHE A 139 -11.38 12.91 -4.05
C PHE A 139 -11.08 11.62 -4.81
N GLN A 140 -10.11 11.65 -5.72
CA GLN A 140 -9.63 10.48 -6.47
C GLN A 140 -10.79 9.72 -7.15
N LEU A 141 -11.61 10.44 -7.91
CA LEU A 141 -12.81 9.91 -8.57
C LEU A 141 -12.57 9.51 -10.02
N LYS A 142 -11.60 10.12 -10.71
CA LYS A 142 -11.27 9.81 -12.10
C LYS A 142 -9.96 9.05 -12.19
N ASN A 143 -10.05 7.72 -12.22
CA ASN A 143 -8.89 6.86 -12.42
C ASN A 143 -8.37 6.98 -13.87
N LEU A 144 -7.08 7.28 -14.00
CA LEU A 144 -6.37 7.46 -15.27
C LEU A 144 -5.57 6.22 -15.69
N ALA A 145 -5.54 5.16 -14.87
CA ALA A 145 -4.71 3.98 -15.13
C ALA A 145 -5.01 3.31 -16.48
N ASP A 146 -6.29 3.27 -16.87
CA ASP A 146 -6.76 2.67 -18.14
C ASP A 146 -7.11 3.73 -19.20
N ASP A 147 -6.90 5.02 -18.92
CA ASP A 147 -7.19 6.09 -19.87
C ASP A 147 -6.14 6.08 -21.01
N PRO A 148 -6.53 5.88 -22.29
CA PRO A 148 -5.58 5.82 -23.39
C PRO A 148 -4.68 7.04 -23.51
N GLY A 149 -5.17 8.23 -23.12
CA GLY A 149 -4.39 9.47 -23.11
C GLY A 149 -3.32 9.54 -22.03
N SER A 150 -3.40 8.68 -21.01
CA SER A 150 -2.53 8.68 -19.83
C SER A 150 -1.44 7.61 -19.87
N LYS A 151 -1.33 6.83 -20.96
CA LYS A 151 -0.39 5.70 -21.07
C LYS A 151 1.07 6.08 -20.74
N ALA A 152 1.57 7.19 -21.28
CA ALA A 152 2.94 7.64 -21.02
C ALA A 152 3.16 8.00 -19.54
N LEU A 153 2.14 8.57 -18.88
CA LEU A 153 2.19 8.91 -17.47
C LEU A 153 2.17 7.66 -16.59
N VAL A 154 1.38 6.64 -16.95
CA VAL A 154 1.40 5.33 -16.27
C VAL A 154 2.78 4.68 -16.39
N GLU A 155 3.39 4.68 -17.58
CA GLU A 155 4.74 4.15 -17.80
C GLU A 155 5.80 4.91 -17.00
N GLU A 156 5.68 6.23 -16.87
CA GLU A 156 6.54 7.05 -16.01
C GLU A 156 6.40 6.65 -14.54
N MET A 157 5.17 6.56 -14.02
CA MET A 157 4.93 6.19 -12.62
C MET A 157 5.37 4.75 -12.31
N GLU A 158 5.19 3.81 -13.24
CA GLU A 158 5.74 2.46 -13.14
C GLU A 158 7.26 2.49 -13.01
N GLY A 159 7.95 3.24 -13.86
CA GLY A 159 9.41 3.36 -13.83
C GLY A 159 9.91 3.96 -12.52
N ARG A 160 9.24 5.00 -12.02
CA ARG A 160 9.55 5.62 -10.72
C ARG A 160 9.33 4.65 -9.57
N LEU A 161 8.18 3.97 -9.52
CA LEU A 161 7.87 3.01 -8.47
C LEU A 161 8.88 1.85 -8.46
N ALA A 162 9.23 1.32 -9.62
CA ALA A 162 10.22 0.25 -9.74
C ALA A 162 11.61 0.70 -9.27
N ALA A 163 12.00 1.94 -9.53
CA ALA A 163 13.25 2.49 -9.02
C ALA A 163 13.24 2.59 -7.48
N ILE A 164 12.14 3.07 -6.90
CA ILE A 164 11.95 3.17 -5.43
C ILE A 164 12.05 1.78 -4.79
N MET A 165 11.30 0.80 -5.31
CA MET A 165 11.31 -0.56 -4.78
C MET A 165 12.72 -1.18 -4.82
N ARG A 166 13.47 -0.95 -5.91
CA ARG A 166 14.84 -1.43 -6.02
C ARG A 166 15.78 -0.76 -5.02
N GLU A 167 15.64 0.55 -4.81
CA GLU A 167 16.44 1.32 -3.85
C GLU A 167 16.18 0.86 -2.41
N SER A 168 14.92 0.58 -2.06
CA SER A 168 14.53 0.08 -0.74
C SER A 168 14.72 -1.42 -0.54
N GLY A 169 15.23 -2.14 -1.55
CA GLY A 169 15.34 -3.61 -1.52
C GLY A 169 14.00 -4.35 -1.45
N ASP A 170 12.90 -3.69 -1.82
CA ASP A 170 11.55 -4.26 -1.83
C ASP A 170 11.33 -5.13 -3.08
N SER A 171 10.49 -6.15 -2.93
CA SER A 171 10.15 -7.09 -4.00
C SER A 171 8.72 -7.61 -3.88
N TRP A 172 8.25 -8.27 -4.92
CA TRP A 172 6.98 -9.00 -4.89
C TRP A 172 7.09 -10.39 -4.27
N ASP A 173 8.30 -10.83 -3.92
CA ASP A 173 8.53 -12.10 -3.25
C ASP A 173 8.24 -11.93 -1.77
N TYR A 174 7.42 -12.83 -1.22
CA TYR A 174 7.16 -12.84 0.21
C TYR A 174 6.73 -14.21 0.70
N GLU A 175 7.05 -14.46 1.97
CA GLU A 175 6.65 -15.66 2.68
C GLU A 175 5.57 -15.31 3.70
N ALA A 176 4.40 -15.90 3.50
CA ALA A 176 3.26 -15.79 4.39
C ALA A 176 3.51 -16.56 5.69
N THR A 177 3.85 -15.87 6.79
CA THR A 177 4.07 -16.51 8.09
C THR A 177 2.81 -16.58 8.96
N THR A 178 1.70 -15.94 8.57
CA THR A 178 0.44 -15.95 9.33
C THR A 178 -0.59 -16.92 8.76
N GLY A 179 -1.23 -17.71 9.64
CA GLY A 179 -2.16 -18.78 9.27
C GLY A 179 -3.56 -18.33 8.83
N ASP A 180 -3.84 -17.02 8.74
CA ASP A 180 -5.16 -16.48 8.40
C ASP A 180 -5.32 -16.06 6.93
N LEU A 181 -4.36 -16.41 6.07
CA LEU A 181 -4.35 -16.11 4.63
C LEU A 181 -5.68 -16.38 3.94
N LYS A 182 -6.28 -17.54 4.22
CA LYS A 182 -7.57 -17.98 3.66
C LYS A 182 -8.72 -16.99 3.90
N ASN A 183 -8.60 -16.10 4.88
CA ASN A 183 -9.61 -15.08 5.17
C ASN A 183 -9.43 -13.82 4.32
N TRP A 184 -8.23 -13.56 3.82
CA TRP A 184 -7.86 -12.32 3.14
C TRP A 184 -7.79 -12.43 1.62
N VAL A 185 -7.63 -13.64 1.10
CA VAL A 185 -7.73 -13.95 -0.34
C VAL A 185 -9.13 -13.65 -0.90
N PRO A 186 -9.27 -13.47 -2.23
CA PRO A 186 -10.56 -13.26 -2.88
C PRO A 186 -11.62 -14.30 -2.45
N GLY A 187 -12.80 -13.83 -2.04
CA GLY A 187 -13.89 -14.64 -1.51
C GLY A 187 -13.82 -14.90 0.00
N GLY A 188 -12.70 -14.61 0.65
CA GLY A 188 -12.48 -14.77 2.09
C GLY A 188 -13.34 -13.86 2.96
N SER A 189 -13.61 -14.28 4.20
CA SER A 189 -14.48 -13.56 5.14
C SER A 189 -13.99 -12.17 5.49
N LYS A 190 -12.67 -12.00 5.68
CA LYS A 190 -12.08 -10.70 5.99
C LYS A 190 -12.03 -9.80 4.77
N GLN A 191 -11.75 -10.31 3.56
CA GLN A 191 -11.83 -9.49 2.35
C GLN A 191 -13.23 -8.87 2.18
N LYS A 192 -14.29 -9.66 2.27
CA LYS A 192 -15.69 -9.19 2.12
C LYS A 192 -16.06 -8.11 3.15
N SER A 193 -15.40 -8.12 4.31
CA SER A 193 -15.65 -7.11 5.34
C SER A 193 -15.07 -5.73 5.01
N GLN A 194 -14.17 -5.61 4.03
CA GLN A 194 -13.44 -4.37 3.72
C GLN A 194 -14.09 -3.51 2.64
N THR A 195 -15.12 -4.00 1.96
CA THR A 195 -15.80 -3.25 0.88
C THR A 195 -17.29 -3.09 1.19
N LEU A 196 -17.89 -2.07 0.58
CA LEU A 196 -19.32 -1.76 0.52
C LEU A 196 -19.85 -2.11 -0.88
N GLY A 197 -19.39 -3.23 -1.45
CA GLY A 197 -19.76 -3.68 -2.78
C GLY A 197 -18.80 -3.24 -3.90
N THR A 198 -17.79 -2.42 -3.59
CA THR A 198 -16.73 -2.08 -4.54
C THR A 198 -15.92 -3.34 -4.92
N PRO A 199 -15.72 -3.61 -6.23
CA PRO A 199 -14.87 -4.70 -6.68
C PRO A 199 -13.44 -4.54 -6.19
N TRP A 200 -12.79 -5.66 -5.90
CA TRP A 200 -11.37 -5.64 -5.56
C TRP A 200 -10.53 -5.40 -6.83
N PRO A 201 -9.44 -4.61 -6.76
CA PRO A 201 -8.53 -4.43 -7.88
C PRO A 201 -7.65 -5.65 -8.17
N GLY A 202 -7.48 -5.98 -9.46
CA GLY A 202 -6.70 -7.14 -9.91
C GLY A 202 -7.54 -8.39 -10.15
N ALA A 203 -6.90 -9.45 -10.64
CA ALA A 203 -7.61 -10.69 -10.97
C ALA A 203 -7.99 -11.47 -9.70
N ALA A 204 -9.11 -12.21 -9.74
CA ALA A 204 -9.41 -13.19 -8.70
C ALA A 204 -8.41 -14.36 -8.83
N ILE A 205 -7.43 -14.45 -7.92
CA ILE A 205 -6.43 -15.52 -7.92
C ILE A 205 -6.99 -16.73 -7.16
N ASP A 206 -6.95 -17.92 -7.79
CA ASP A 206 -7.32 -19.20 -7.15
C ASP A 206 -6.36 -19.48 -5.98
N ILE A 207 -6.92 -19.92 -4.84
CA ILE A 207 -6.20 -20.19 -3.57
C ILE A 207 -5.50 -21.55 -3.67
N LYS A 208 -4.78 -21.77 -4.76
CA LYS A 208 -3.77 -22.81 -4.87
C LYS A 208 -2.51 -22.08 -5.26
N GLY A 209 -1.60 -21.94 -4.30
CA GLY A 209 -0.31 -21.25 -4.45
C GLY A 209 0.64 -21.91 -5.46
N ASN A 210 0.21 -22.06 -6.70
CA ASN A 210 1.01 -22.36 -7.87
C ASN A 210 0.58 -21.41 -8.97
N LYS A 211 1.56 -20.75 -9.61
CA LYS A 211 1.36 -20.06 -10.88
C LYS A 211 0.63 -21.01 -11.83
N ALA A 212 -0.55 -20.64 -12.31
CA ALA A 212 -1.16 -21.36 -13.42
C ALA A 212 -0.28 -21.13 -14.65
N GLU A 213 0.45 -22.16 -15.08
CA GLU A 213 1.13 -22.11 -16.38
C GLU A 213 0.09 -22.07 -17.52
N PRO A 214 0.35 -21.30 -18.59
CA PRO A 214 -0.56 -21.20 -19.70
C PRO A 214 -0.48 -22.48 -20.57
N GLY A 215 -1.53 -23.31 -20.47
CA GLY A 215 -1.95 -24.22 -21.53
C GLY A 215 -1.40 -25.65 -21.47
N ALA A 216 -2.27 -26.59 -21.10
CA ALA A 216 -2.42 -27.88 -21.80
C ALA A 216 -3.70 -28.57 -21.33
N ALA A 217 -4.72 -28.58 -22.19
CA ALA A 217 -5.76 -29.59 -22.10
C ALA A 217 -5.14 -30.98 -22.27
N LYS A 218 -5.46 -31.93 -21.37
CA LYS A 218 -5.64 -33.35 -21.71
C LYS A 218 -6.35 -34.12 -20.60
N THR A 219 -7.49 -34.65 -21.00
CA THR A 219 -8.37 -35.63 -20.35
C THR A 219 -7.62 -36.83 -19.78
N ARG A 220 -8.04 -37.34 -18.61
CA ARG A 220 -7.84 -38.76 -18.30
C ARG A 220 -9.00 -39.35 -17.48
N VAL A 221 -9.67 -40.29 -18.13
CA VAL A 221 -10.76 -41.13 -17.66
C VAL A 221 -10.32 -42.00 -16.47
N ALA A 222 -11.11 -42.01 -15.40
CA ALA A 222 -10.94 -42.91 -14.26
C ALA A 222 -11.33 -44.34 -14.62
N ARG A 223 -10.40 -45.30 -14.48
CA ARG A 223 -10.72 -46.74 -14.39
C ARG A 223 -10.87 -47.10 -12.91
N LYS A 224 -12.09 -47.44 -12.49
CA LYS A 224 -12.39 -48.05 -11.18
C LYS A 224 -12.05 -49.55 -11.27
N LYS A 225 -11.13 -50.05 -10.43
CA LYS A 225 -11.02 -51.48 -10.14
C LYS A 225 -11.79 -51.77 -8.86
N ALA A 226 -12.66 -52.77 -8.94
CA ALA A 226 -13.36 -53.38 -7.84
C ALA A 226 -12.41 -54.22 -6.97
N ASN A 227 -12.74 -54.34 -5.68
CA ASN A 227 -12.64 -55.60 -4.97
C ASN A 227 -13.65 -55.64 -3.82
N ALA A 228 -14.29 -56.79 -3.72
CA ALA A 228 -15.37 -57.16 -2.82
C ALA A 228 -14.84 -57.95 -1.60
N ALA A 229 -15.63 -57.95 -0.53
CA ALA A 229 -15.86 -59.03 0.46
C ALA A 229 -16.76 -58.42 1.55
N ASP A 230 -18.06 -58.67 1.61
CA ASP A 230 -18.79 -59.92 1.93
C ASP A 230 -18.78 -60.28 3.42
N SER A 231 -19.98 -60.26 4.02
CA SER A 231 -20.47 -61.26 4.99
C SER A 231 -21.96 -61.04 5.23
N SER A 232 -22.75 -61.73 4.40
CA SER A 232 -23.83 -62.66 4.78
C SER A 232 -24.73 -62.35 5.99
N ALA A 233 -26.02 -62.20 5.68
CA ALA A 233 -27.15 -62.55 6.54
C ALA A 233 -27.78 -63.87 6.04
N GLU A 234 -28.17 -64.73 6.97
CA GLU A 234 -29.16 -65.82 6.84
C GLU A 234 -30.08 -65.62 8.07
N ASP A 235 -31.31 -65.16 7.91
CA ASP A 235 -32.58 -65.87 7.61
C ASP A 235 -33.36 -66.27 8.88
N GLU A 236 -34.64 -65.87 8.87
CA GLU A 236 -35.77 -66.08 9.82
C GLU A 236 -35.85 -65.27 11.14
#